data_AF-A0A1C7NG29-F1
#
_entry.id   AF-A0A1C7NG29-F1
#
_cell.length_a   1.000
_cell.length_b   1.000
_cell.length_c   1.000
_cell.angle_alpha   90.00
_cell.angle_beta   90.00
_cell.angle_gamma   90.00
#
_symmetry.space_group_name_H-M   'P 1'
#
loop_
_entity.id
_entity.type
_entity.pdbx_description
1 polymer ?
#
loop_
_entity_poly.entity_id
_entity_poly.type
_entity_poly.pdbx_seq_one_letter_code
_entity_poly.pdbx_strand_id
1 'polypeptide(L)'
;MESSLIEFELKDVLQDPILLNSFEGFLTTKGEQKNLFFIEAMNQLRHEVDSSKEIEDTLYRIYTSFIKKGSLLQIDITTRQSVESRIQSSRWATLDQEEATDILRETEHEVMAILSRELDVFLSASRHDGSLRRLRVNNGPTNSLQKRVLIVGGGFTGFTVASILDPMPLFHVTLIDTKDSFEYTPQILSKIANPKQSSSLRFPHSSYVKNGKVIIGYAEDICQDAKCVKVNSEEIGFDYLVVAPGSSYAGQFKSTDHSSLYRATGLKKIADDILSAKNILIIGAGLVGCELAATIAQQEHHPKKKVLLVESQDKIIPRSSEKQRKKAMEYLAGLGVEVILNERITFISMDEADTYHGSSGRVYSSRDYTVLMATGVRVNSGFVRNSTNTPSLETCVDNYGLIRVRPTLQIAHWKYNHIFAGGDATNVIEEKTAYAATIAGVCIARNICRLEKGKEPIEQGHKGLLAPPLKTLHGIKSQGGIGKKPLSFLERKLSFLNPTWQILKFFNEQQFFDLVQKTSRKSSLIGRIPRTMQLPKQHTNALHSKLIDSLSDHMSSDTSSCGNSQINSIWSDEMDQDVLQ
;
A
#
# COMPACT_ATOMS: atom_id res chain seq x y z
N MET A 1 -39.75 0.97 -17.16
CA MET A 1 -38.27 1.06 -17.21
C MET A 1 -37.73 -0.19 -16.53
N GLU A 2 -37.52 -1.24 -17.31
CA GLU A 2 -36.79 -2.43 -16.84
C GLU A 2 -35.39 -1.97 -16.45
N SER A 3 -35.07 -2.13 -15.17
CA SER A 3 -33.72 -1.98 -14.66
C SER A 3 -32.86 -3.02 -15.36
N SER A 4 -32.04 -2.61 -16.34
CA SER A 4 -30.98 -3.44 -16.91
C SER A 4 -30.19 -4.09 -15.77
N LEU A 5 -30.42 -5.38 -15.56
CA LEU A 5 -29.70 -6.15 -14.55
C LEU A 5 -28.24 -6.22 -15.00
N ILE A 6 -27.35 -5.76 -14.14
CA ILE A 6 -25.92 -5.77 -14.42
C ILE A 6 -25.47 -7.20 -14.20
N GLU A 7 -25.05 -7.87 -15.25
CA GLU A 7 -24.28 -9.10 -15.13
C GLU A 7 -22.86 -8.70 -14.72
N PHE A 8 -22.36 -9.30 -13.64
CA PHE A 8 -20.99 -9.12 -13.19
C PHE A 8 -20.21 -10.35 -13.65
N GLU A 9 -19.15 -10.13 -14.41
CA GLU A 9 -18.19 -11.19 -14.69
C GLU A 9 -17.20 -11.29 -13.51
N LEU A 10 -16.50 -12.42 -13.41
CA LEU A 10 -15.49 -12.63 -12.36
C LEU A 10 -14.42 -11.53 -12.38
N LYS A 11 -14.03 -11.06 -13.57
CA LYS A 11 -13.09 -9.94 -13.71
C LYS A 11 -13.57 -8.67 -13.00
N ASP A 12 -14.87 -8.36 -13.06
CA ASP A 12 -15.42 -7.15 -12.46
C ASP A 12 -15.38 -7.24 -10.93
N VAL A 13 -15.64 -8.43 -10.39
CA VAL A 13 -15.57 -8.71 -8.96
C VAL A 13 -14.14 -8.64 -8.45
N LEU A 14 -13.17 -9.17 -9.19
CA LEU A 14 -11.76 -9.17 -8.79
C LEU A 14 -11.13 -7.76 -8.77
N GLN A 15 -11.69 -6.82 -9.53
CA GLN A 15 -11.14 -5.47 -9.66
C GLN A 15 -11.78 -4.44 -8.70
N ASP A 16 -12.99 -4.73 -8.20
CA ASP A 16 -13.72 -3.88 -7.27
C ASP A 16 -13.51 -4.38 -5.82
N PRO A 17 -12.86 -3.62 -4.92
CA PRO A 17 -12.56 -4.09 -3.57
C PRO A 17 -13.80 -4.44 -2.74
N ILE A 18 -14.94 -3.78 -2.99
CA ILE A 18 -16.17 -3.98 -2.22
C ILE A 18 -16.85 -5.28 -2.66
N LEU A 19 -16.94 -5.51 -3.97
CA LEU A 19 -17.43 -6.77 -4.53
C LEU A 19 -16.49 -7.92 -4.17
N LEU A 20 -15.18 -7.74 -4.32
CA LEU A 20 -14.16 -8.72 -3.97
C LEU A 20 -14.29 -9.16 -2.50
N ASN A 21 -14.35 -8.21 -1.56
CA ASN A 21 -14.47 -8.53 -0.14
C ASN A 21 -15.80 -9.24 0.19
N SER A 22 -16.89 -8.88 -0.49
CA SER A 22 -18.18 -9.56 -0.32
C SER A 22 -18.12 -11.00 -0.84
N PHE A 23 -17.49 -11.21 -1.99
CA PHE A 23 -17.31 -12.52 -2.60
C PHE A 23 -16.31 -13.39 -1.83
N GLU A 24 -15.21 -12.85 -1.34
CA GLU A 24 -14.26 -13.53 -0.46
C GLU A 24 -14.93 -13.99 0.84
N GLY A 25 -15.79 -13.16 1.42
CA GLY A 25 -16.62 -13.53 2.58
C GLY A 25 -17.52 -14.73 2.28
N PHE A 26 -18.19 -14.73 1.12
CA PHE A 26 -18.99 -15.87 0.66
C PHE A 26 -18.14 -17.15 0.47
N LEU A 27 -17.01 -17.07 -0.23
CA LEU A 27 -16.11 -18.20 -0.43
C LEU A 27 -15.56 -18.75 0.88
N THR A 28 -15.30 -17.88 1.86
CA THR A 28 -14.82 -18.26 3.19
C THR A 28 -15.81 -19.15 3.92
N THR A 29 -17.11 -18.89 3.79
CA THR A 29 -18.15 -19.77 4.39
C THR A 29 -18.18 -21.17 3.81
N LYS A 30 -17.67 -21.35 2.59
CA LYS A 30 -17.60 -22.64 1.88
C LYS A 30 -16.22 -23.31 1.96
N GLY A 31 -15.19 -22.63 2.46
CA GLY A 31 -13.81 -23.11 2.46
C GLY A 31 -13.12 -23.02 1.09
N GLU A 32 -13.67 -22.26 0.14
CA GLU A 32 -13.17 -22.14 -1.24
C GLU A 32 -12.29 -20.90 -1.47
N GLN A 33 -12.04 -20.09 -0.43
CA GLN A 33 -11.22 -18.87 -0.53
C GLN A 33 -9.78 -19.12 -1.02
N LYS A 34 -9.27 -20.34 -0.82
CA LYS A 34 -7.95 -20.79 -1.33
C LYS A 34 -7.83 -20.71 -2.86
N ASN A 35 -8.94 -20.86 -3.59
CA ASN A 35 -8.96 -20.74 -5.05
C ASN A 35 -8.71 -19.29 -5.47
N LEU A 36 -9.28 -18.33 -4.74
CA LEU A 36 -9.04 -16.90 -4.96
C LEU A 36 -7.57 -16.56 -4.70
N PHE A 37 -6.99 -17.05 -3.60
CA PHE A 37 -5.56 -16.85 -3.29
C PHE A 37 -4.62 -17.45 -4.33
N PHE A 38 -5.01 -18.57 -4.96
CA PHE A 38 -4.25 -19.15 -6.06
C PHE A 38 -4.24 -18.20 -7.28
N ILE A 39 -5.39 -17.63 -7.65
CA ILE A 39 -5.47 -16.65 -8.76
C ILE A 39 -4.68 -15.39 -8.46
N GLU A 40 -4.72 -14.90 -7.22
CA GLU A 40 -3.87 -13.77 -6.79
C GLU A 40 -2.38 -14.10 -6.94
N ALA A 41 -1.96 -15.30 -6.55
CA ALA A 41 -0.58 -15.72 -6.67
C ALA A 41 -0.15 -15.91 -8.14
N MET A 42 -1.04 -16.40 -9.01
CA MET A 42 -0.84 -16.43 -10.47
C MET A 42 -0.70 -15.03 -11.06
N ASN A 43 -1.52 -14.08 -10.59
CA ASN A 43 -1.41 -12.69 -11.01
C ASN A 43 -0.08 -12.08 -10.59
N GLN A 44 0.43 -12.40 -9.39
CA GLN A 44 1.77 -12.00 -8.99
C GLN A 44 2.84 -12.59 -9.90
N LEU A 45 2.78 -13.90 -10.21
CA LEU A 45 3.75 -14.54 -11.10
C LEU A 45 3.79 -13.86 -12.48
N ARG A 46 2.63 -13.45 -13.01
CA ARG A 46 2.52 -12.70 -14.27
C ARG A 46 3.12 -11.28 -14.25
N HIS A 47 3.40 -10.73 -13.08
CA HIS A 47 3.97 -9.40 -12.93
C HIS A 47 5.35 -9.44 -12.26
N GLU A 48 5.94 -10.63 -12.13
CA GLU A 48 7.31 -10.81 -11.68
C GLU A 48 8.25 -10.51 -12.86
N VAL A 49 8.79 -9.30 -12.89
CA VAL A 49 9.60 -8.77 -14.01
C VAL A 49 11.12 -8.93 -13.76
N ASP A 50 11.46 -9.68 -12.72
CA ASP A 50 12.81 -9.79 -12.17
C ASP A 50 13.57 -11.00 -12.77
N SER A 51 14.73 -11.35 -12.20
CA SER A 51 15.56 -12.42 -12.75
C SER A 51 14.82 -13.76 -12.72
N SER A 52 15.20 -14.66 -13.61
CA SER A 52 14.63 -16.02 -13.68
C SER A 52 14.56 -16.74 -12.34
N LYS A 53 15.50 -16.46 -11.43
CA LYS A 53 15.48 -17.01 -10.07
C LYS A 53 14.26 -16.57 -9.25
N GLU A 54 13.81 -15.33 -9.38
CA GLU A 54 12.64 -14.86 -8.62
C GLU A 54 11.33 -15.40 -9.19
N ILE A 55 11.29 -15.54 -10.52
CA ILE A 55 10.19 -16.22 -11.21
C ILE A 55 10.10 -17.67 -10.73
N GLU A 56 11.24 -18.37 -10.65
CA GLU A 56 11.34 -19.72 -10.11
C GLU A 56 10.91 -19.79 -8.62
N ASP A 57 11.39 -18.87 -7.77
CA ASP A 57 11.04 -18.80 -6.36
C ASP A 57 9.53 -18.57 -6.18
N THR A 58 8.92 -17.68 -6.98
CA THR A 58 7.48 -17.43 -6.96
C THR A 58 6.68 -18.63 -7.45
N LEU A 59 7.09 -19.26 -8.55
CA LEU A 59 6.48 -20.50 -9.06
C LEU A 59 6.53 -21.61 -8.00
N TYR A 60 7.70 -21.83 -7.39
CA TYR A 60 7.88 -22.86 -6.37
C TYR A 60 7.06 -22.57 -5.11
N ARG A 61 6.94 -21.30 -4.71
CA ARG A 61 6.06 -20.89 -3.62
C ARG A 61 4.59 -21.20 -3.94
N ILE A 62 4.13 -20.95 -5.16
CA ILE A 62 2.75 -21.28 -5.57
C ILE A 62 2.55 -22.80 -5.49
N TYR A 63 3.47 -23.57 -6.06
CA TYR A 63 3.42 -25.02 -6.01
C TYR A 63 3.36 -25.56 -4.57
N THR A 64 4.28 -25.12 -3.71
CA THR A 64 4.34 -25.59 -2.32
C THR A 64 3.18 -25.10 -1.45
N SER A 65 2.56 -23.97 -1.78
CA SER A 65 1.45 -23.40 -1.02
C SER A 65 0.08 -24.00 -1.39
N PHE A 66 -0.15 -24.28 -2.67
CA PHE A 66 -1.47 -24.62 -3.20
C PHE A 66 -1.56 -26.00 -3.83
N ILE A 67 -0.48 -26.49 -4.46
CA ILE A 67 -0.52 -27.67 -5.34
C ILE A 67 0.00 -28.91 -4.61
N LYS A 68 1.14 -28.78 -3.93
CA LYS A 68 1.82 -29.88 -3.23
C LYS A 68 0.88 -30.52 -2.21
N LYS A 69 0.84 -31.85 -2.19
CA LYS A 69 0.00 -32.62 -1.28
C LYS A 69 0.35 -32.29 0.18
N GLY A 70 -0.67 -32.02 1.00
CA GLY A 70 -0.50 -31.65 2.40
C GLY A 70 -0.11 -30.18 2.63
N SER A 71 -0.18 -29.35 1.60
CA SER A 71 0.00 -27.90 1.74
C SER A 71 -1.16 -27.27 2.52
N LEU A 72 -0.88 -26.17 3.24
CA LEU A 72 -1.86 -25.50 4.10
C LEU A 72 -3.06 -24.95 3.31
N LEU A 73 -2.82 -24.50 2.07
CA LEU A 73 -3.83 -23.91 1.20
C LEU A 73 -4.13 -24.83 0.00
N GLN A 74 -4.03 -26.14 0.20
CA GLN A 74 -4.21 -27.12 -0.87
C GLN A 74 -5.54 -26.92 -1.59
N ILE A 75 -5.47 -26.57 -2.87
CA ILE A 75 -6.65 -26.46 -3.76
C ILE A 75 -7.05 -27.84 -4.30
N ASP A 76 -8.35 -27.99 -4.57
CA ASP A 76 -8.89 -29.22 -5.12
C ASP A 76 -8.91 -29.15 -6.65
N ILE A 77 -7.95 -29.82 -7.26
CA ILE A 77 -7.65 -29.75 -8.70
C ILE A 77 -7.24 -31.12 -9.22
N THR A 78 -7.50 -31.37 -10.50
CA THR A 78 -7.14 -32.59 -11.22
C THR A 78 -5.73 -32.54 -11.80
N THR A 79 -5.22 -31.33 -12.06
CA THR A 79 -3.93 -31.07 -12.73
C THR A 79 -2.66 -31.32 -11.89
N ARG A 80 -2.81 -31.70 -10.62
CA ARG A 80 -1.70 -31.80 -9.64
C ARG A 80 -0.49 -32.62 -10.11
N GLN A 81 -0.71 -33.83 -10.64
CA GLN A 81 0.39 -34.72 -11.05
C GLN A 81 1.15 -34.16 -12.27
N SER A 82 0.43 -33.49 -13.20
CA SER A 82 1.04 -32.84 -14.36
C SER A 82 1.97 -31.70 -13.93
N VAL A 83 1.49 -30.82 -13.04
CA VAL A 83 2.30 -29.71 -12.49
C VAL A 83 3.53 -30.23 -11.76
N GLU A 84 3.38 -31.26 -10.92
CA GLU A 84 4.50 -31.85 -10.18
C GLU A 84 5.59 -32.41 -11.12
N SER A 85 5.18 -33.10 -12.19
CA SER A 85 6.09 -33.60 -13.21
C SER A 85 6.83 -32.46 -13.94
N ARG A 86 6.11 -31.40 -14.34
CA ARG A 86 6.68 -30.25 -15.05
C ARG A 86 7.66 -29.44 -14.20
N ILE A 87 7.38 -29.28 -12.91
CA ILE A 87 8.31 -28.61 -11.98
C ILE A 87 9.56 -29.46 -11.78
N GLN A 88 9.43 -30.78 -11.65
CA GLN A 88 10.58 -31.67 -11.53
C GLN A 88 11.45 -31.66 -12.80
N SER A 89 10.84 -31.67 -14.00
CA SER A 89 11.60 -31.61 -15.26
C SER A 89 12.31 -30.27 -15.47
N SER A 90 11.79 -29.19 -14.87
CA SER A 90 12.31 -27.83 -15.03
C SER A 90 13.30 -27.42 -13.94
N ARG A 91 13.63 -28.32 -13.00
CA ARG A 91 14.45 -28.02 -11.80
C ARG A 91 15.84 -27.44 -12.07
N TRP A 92 16.39 -27.70 -13.26
CA TRP A 92 17.71 -27.23 -13.68
C TRP A 92 17.64 -26.27 -14.87
N ALA A 93 16.44 -25.93 -15.32
CA ALA A 93 16.20 -24.98 -16.38
C ALA A 93 16.05 -23.58 -15.77
N THR A 94 16.62 -22.59 -16.43
CA THR A 94 16.34 -21.18 -16.14
C THR A 94 15.00 -20.85 -16.78
N LEU A 95 13.98 -20.58 -15.96
CA LEU A 95 12.64 -20.29 -16.47
C LEU A 95 12.43 -18.80 -16.68
N ASP A 96 11.79 -18.44 -17.79
CA ASP A 96 11.19 -17.13 -17.93
C ASP A 96 9.74 -17.09 -17.39
N GLN A 97 9.17 -15.89 -17.37
CA GLN A 97 7.85 -15.63 -16.81
C GLN A 97 6.74 -16.36 -17.58
N GLU A 98 6.88 -16.47 -18.90
CA GLU A 98 5.88 -17.12 -19.76
C GLU A 98 5.91 -18.63 -19.53
N GLU A 99 7.10 -19.23 -19.50
CA GLU A 99 7.30 -20.65 -19.20
C GLU A 99 6.78 -21.01 -17.80
N ALA A 100 7.10 -20.20 -16.78
CA ALA A 100 6.63 -20.43 -15.41
C ALA A 100 5.10 -20.32 -15.30
N THR A 101 4.48 -19.37 -16.00
CA THR A 101 3.02 -19.22 -16.04
C THR A 101 2.38 -20.39 -16.81
N ASP A 102 3.01 -20.86 -17.88
CA ASP A 102 2.52 -21.99 -18.68
C ASP A 102 2.48 -23.30 -17.88
N ILE A 103 3.41 -23.50 -16.94
CA ILE A 103 3.40 -24.66 -16.01
C ILE A 103 2.08 -24.76 -15.24
N LEU A 104 1.46 -23.63 -14.89
CA LEU A 104 0.26 -23.56 -14.07
C LEU A 104 -1.01 -23.21 -14.86
N ARG A 105 -0.93 -23.04 -16.19
CA ARG A 105 -2.02 -22.55 -17.04
C ARG A 105 -3.29 -23.40 -16.97
N GLU A 106 -3.16 -24.73 -17.07
CA GLU A 106 -4.31 -25.64 -16.97
C GLU A 106 -4.96 -25.59 -15.58
N THR A 107 -4.15 -25.51 -14.53
CA THR A 107 -4.64 -25.35 -13.16
C THR A 107 -5.38 -24.03 -12.98
N GLU A 108 -4.86 -22.94 -13.55
CA GLU A 108 -5.54 -21.64 -13.51
C GLU A 108 -6.89 -21.67 -14.23
N HIS A 109 -6.99 -22.30 -15.39
CA HIS A 109 -8.28 -22.47 -16.07
C HIS A 109 -9.29 -23.26 -15.23
N GLU A 110 -8.84 -24.37 -14.61
CA GLU A 110 -9.68 -25.19 -13.72
C GLU A 110 -10.18 -24.36 -12.52
N VAL A 111 -9.29 -23.60 -11.88
CA VAL A 111 -9.63 -22.74 -10.72
C VAL A 111 -10.56 -21.59 -11.12
N MET A 112 -10.32 -20.95 -12.26
CA MET A 112 -11.20 -19.89 -12.77
C MET A 112 -12.60 -20.42 -13.06
N ALA A 113 -12.74 -21.63 -13.60
CA ALA A 113 -14.03 -22.27 -13.79
C ALA A 113 -14.76 -22.55 -12.45
N ILE A 114 -14.04 -23.00 -11.43
CA ILE A 114 -14.59 -23.17 -10.07
C ILE A 114 -15.11 -21.83 -9.53
N LEU A 115 -14.29 -20.78 -9.58
CA LEU A 115 -14.65 -19.45 -9.09
C LEU A 115 -15.83 -18.85 -9.85
N SER A 116 -15.92 -19.09 -11.16
CA SER A 116 -17.01 -18.57 -11.99
C SER A 116 -18.35 -19.23 -11.62
N ARG A 117 -18.33 -20.56 -11.40
CA ARG A 117 -19.50 -21.29 -10.88
C ARG A 117 -19.91 -20.80 -9.49
N GLU A 118 -18.94 -20.54 -8.59
CA GLU A 118 -19.23 -19.99 -7.27
C GLU A 118 -19.78 -18.56 -7.33
N LEU A 119 -19.32 -17.76 -8.30
CA LEU A 119 -19.83 -16.42 -8.54
C LEU A 119 -21.30 -16.45 -8.97
N ASP A 120 -21.69 -17.36 -9.86
CA ASP A 120 -23.10 -17.49 -10.27
C ASP A 120 -24.02 -17.78 -9.07
N VAL A 121 -23.55 -18.64 -8.14
CA VAL A 121 -24.27 -18.94 -6.90
C VAL A 121 -24.34 -17.71 -6.00
N PHE A 122 -23.22 -16.99 -5.83
CA PHE A 122 -23.16 -15.75 -5.04
C PHE A 122 -24.10 -14.67 -5.59
N LEU A 123 -24.08 -14.43 -6.90
CA LEU A 123 -24.91 -13.44 -7.56
C LEU A 123 -26.39 -13.82 -7.46
N SER A 124 -26.72 -15.09 -7.63
CA SER A 124 -28.09 -15.59 -7.47
C SER A 124 -28.61 -15.38 -6.05
N ALA A 125 -27.82 -15.72 -5.03
CA ALA A 125 -28.18 -15.50 -3.63
C ALA A 125 -28.33 -14.00 -3.30
N SER A 126 -27.43 -13.17 -3.81
CA SER A 126 -27.40 -11.73 -3.53
C SER A 126 -28.48 -10.93 -4.27
N ARG A 127 -28.98 -11.45 -5.41
CA ARG A 127 -30.13 -10.89 -6.13
C ARG A 127 -31.43 -11.00 -5.33
N HIS A 128 -31.59 -12.05 -4.51
CA HIS A 128 -32.76 -12.24 -3.67
C HIS A 128 -32.80 -11.31 -2.45
N ASP A 129 -31.66 -10.89 -1.92
CA ASP A 129 -31.56 -9.98 -0.74
C ASP A 129 -31.37 -8.50 -1.13
N GLY A 130 -31.25 -8.18 -2.42
CA GLY A 130 -31.07 -6.81 -2.91
C GLY A 130 -29.74 -6.14 -2.48
N SER A 131 -28.77 -6.92 -2.01
CA SER A 131 -27.47 -6.46 -1.49
C SER A 131 -26.58 -5.87 -2.60
N LEU A 132 -26.54 -6.50 -3.79
CA LEU A 132 -25.73 -6.03 -4.93
C LEU A 132 -26.13 -4.64 -5.45
N ARG A 133 -27.42 -4.28 -5.39
CA ARG A 133 -27.89 -2.93 -5.77
C ARG A 133 -27.33 -1.85 -4.85
N ARG A 134 -27.09 -2.17 -3.57
CA ARG A 134 -26.48 -1.24 -2.59
C ARG A 134 -24.97 -1.10 -2.79
N LEU A 135 -24.27 -2.13 -3.25
CA LEU A 135 -22.82 -2.09 -3.48
C LEU A 135 -22.43 -1.17 -4.66
N ARG A 136 -23.34 -0.93 -5.61
CA ARG A 136 -23.09 -0.12 -6.82
C ARG A 136 -23.19 1.41 -6.64
N VAL A 137 -23.59 1.91 -5.46
CA VAL A 137 -23.98 3.33 -5.29
C VAL A 137 -22.81 4.33 -5.38
N ASN A 138 -21.54 3.89 -5.38
CA ASN A 138 -20.39 4.80 -5.35
C ASN A 138 -19.65 5.04 -6.68
N ASN A 139 -20.12 4.51 -7.80
CA ASN A 139 -19.58 4.86 -9.14
C ASN A 139 -20.36 6.03 -9.76
N GLY A 140 -20.51 7.13 -9.01
CA GLY A 140 -21.05 8.36 -9.57
C GLY A 140 -20.19 8.84 -10.75
N PRO A 141 -20.79 9.37 -11.83
CA PRO A 141 -20.02 9.92 -12.94
C PRO A 141 -19.05 10.97 -12.40
N THR A 142 -17.77 10.87 -12.79
CA THR A 142 -16.78 11.89 -12.48
C THR A 142 -17.32 13.24 -12.92
N ASN A 143 -17.50 14.17 -11.98
CA ASN A 143 -17.91 15.52 -12.33
C ASN A 143 -16.81 16.09 -13.24
N SER A 144 -17.16 16.52 -14.46
CA SER A 144 -16.18 16.99 -15.45
C SER A 144 -15.36 18.20 -14.99
N LEU A 145 -15.81 18.88 -13.92
CA LEU A 145 -15.09 19.97 -13.26
C LEU A 145 -14.04 19.49 -12.25
N GLN A 146 -14.07 18.22 -11.84
CA GLN A 146 -13.07 17.64 -10.94
C GLN A 146 -11.79 17.33 -11.68
N LYS A 147 -10.67 17.49 -10.96
CA LYS A 147 -9.34 17.08 -11.40
C LYS A 147 -9.10 15.63 -11.01
N ARG A 148 -8.73 14.82 -11.98
CA ARG A 148 -8.45 13.39 -11.80
C ARG A 148 -7.05 13.22 -11.23
N VAL A 149 -6.95 12.67 -10.03
CA VAL A 149 -5.67 12.37 -9.38
C VAL A 149 -5.54 10.87 -9.28
N LEU A 150 -4.65 10.29 -10.08
CA LEU A 150 -4.34 8.87 -10.04
C LEU A 150 -3.14 8.62 -9.12
N ILE A 151 -3.27 7.66 -8.22
CA ILE A 151 -2.24 7.28 -7.26
C ILE A 151 -1.93 5.81 -7.50
N VAL A 152 -0.67 5.47 -7.76
CA VAL A 152 -0.18 4.09 -7.89
C VAL A 152 0.59 3.73 -6.63
N GLY A 153 0.06 2.80 -5.84
CA GLY A 153 0.58 2.34 -4.55
C GLY A 153 -0.06 3.07 -3.37
N GLY A 154 -0.86 2.35 -2.59
CA GLY A 154 -1.56 2.77 -1.37
C GLY A 154 -0.74 2.60 -0.08
N GLY A 155 0.58 2.49 -0.17
CA GLY A 155 1.49 2.56 0.99
C GLY A 155 1.57 3.97 1.61
N PHE A 156 2.53 4.23 2.48
CA PHE A 156 2.61 5.48 3.27
C PHE A 156 2.48 6.77 2.45
N THR A 157 3.14 6.88 1.30
CA THR A 157 3.04 8.06 0.43
C THR A 157 1.66 8.17 -0.20
N GLY A 158 1.17 7.12 -0.87
CA GLY A 158 -0.14 7.14 -1.53
C GLY A 158 -1.30 7.29 -0.56
N PHE A 159 -1.28 6.58 0.57
CA PHE A 159 -2.22 6.76 1.68
C PHE A 159 -2.30 8.23 2.12
N THR A 160 -1.15 8.89 2.29
CA THR A 160 -1.09 10.28 2.73
C THR A 160 -1.65 11.23 1.67
N VAL A 161 -1.31 11.04 0.39
CA VAL A 161 -1.85 11.86 -0.70
C VAL A 161 -3.36 11.67 -0.82
N ALA A 162 -3.83 10.43 -0.86
CA ALA A 162 -5.24 10.09 -0.96
C ALA A 162 -6.05 10.70 0.19
N SER A 163 -5.60 10.50 1.43
CA SER A 163 -6.27 11.03 2.64
C SER A 163 -6.36 12.56 2.66
N ILE A 164 -5.44 13.27 1.99
CA ILE A 164 -5.46 14.74 1.90
C ILE A 164 -6.36 15.22 0.76
N LEU A 165 -6.29 14.58 -0.41
CA LEU A 165 -6.94 15.08 -1.64
C LEU A 165 -8.37 14.56 -1.82
N ASP A 166 -8.66 13.30 -1.46
CA ASP A 166 -9.98 12.67 -1.62
C ASP A 166 -11.12 13.46 -0.92
N PRO A 167 -10.91 14.04 0.29
CA PRO A 167 -11.95 14.86 0.93
C PRO A 167 -12.18 16.23 0.28
N MET A 168 -11.36 16.65 -0.69
CA MET A 168 -11.48 17.97 -1.32
C MET A 168 -12.41 17.90 -2.55
N PRO A 169 -13.47 18.71 -2.62
CA PRO A 169 -14.42 18.67 -3.74
C PRO A 169 -13.82 18.83 -5.14
N LEU A 170 -12.69 19.53 -5.28
CA LEU A 170 -12.01 19.71 -6.58
C LEU A 170 -11.43 18.42 -7.16
N PHE A 171 -11.07 17.43 -6.34
CA PHE A 171 -10.34 16.25 -6.81
C PHE A 171 -11.23 15.01 -6.87
N HIS A 172 -11.03 14.21 -7.90
CA HIS A 172 -11.50 12.82 -7.96
C HIS A 172 -10.27 11.92 -7.87
N VAL A 173 -10.12 11.22 -6.76
CA VAL A 173 -8.95 10.36 -6.49
C VAL A 173 -9.23 8.95 -6.98
N THR A 174 -8.34 8.41 -7.79
CA THR A 174 -8.31 6.96 -8.09
C THR A 174 -7.05 6.39 -7.48
N LEU A 175 -7.17 5.38 -6.62
CA LEU A 175 -6.05 4.68 -6.01
C LEU A 175 -5.93 3.27 -6.63
N ILE A 176 -4.80 2.98 -7.23
CA ILE A 176 -4.40 1.64 -7.67
C ILE A 176 -3.43 1.08 -6.63
N ASP A 177 -3.70 -0.10 -6.09
CA ASP A 177 -2.75 -0.87 -5.27
C ASP A 177 -2.91 -2.36 -5.63
N THR A 178 -1.86 -3.14 -5.46
CA THR A 178 -1.96 -4.60 -5.53
C THR A 178 -2.64 -5.17 -4.28
N LYS A 179 -2.68 -4.42 -3.17
CA LYS A 179 -3.29 -4.83 -1.91
C LYS A 179 -4.71 -4.27 -1.79
N ASP A 180 -5.59 -5.02 -1.15
CA ASP A 180 -6.93 -4.57 -0.75
C ASP A 180 -6.92 -3.46 0.34
N SER A 181 -5.77 -3.28 0.99
CA SER A 181 -5.64 -2.51 2.21
C SER A 181 -4.22 -1.94 2.38
N PHE A 182 -4.18 -0.79 3.05
CA PHE A 182 -2.94 -0.22 3.56
C PHE A 182 -2.42 -1.12 4.70
N GLU A 183 -1.14 -1.52 4.65
CA GLU A 183 -0.49 -2.28 5.72
C GLU A 183 0.53 -1.42 6.48
N TYR A 184 0.38 -1.34 7.81
CA TYR A 184 1.33 -0.67 8.69
C TYR A 184 2.59 -1.53 8.90
N THR A 185 3.41 -1.59 7.85
CA THR A 185 4.62 -2.44 7.78
C THR A 185 5.62 -2.29 8.94
N PRO A 186 5.80 -1.12 9.60
CA PRO A 186 6.73 -1.01 10.73
C PRO A 186 6.40 -1.90 11.93
N GLN A 187 5.12 -2.28 12.13
CA GLN A 187 4.73 -3.16 13.24
C GLN A 187 4.75 -4.65 12.88
N ILE A 188 4.98 -5.01 11.62
CA ILE A 188 5.00 -6.42 11.19
C ILE A 188 6.06 -7.22 11.94
N LEU A 189 7.26 -6.66 12.15
CA LEU A 189 8.36 -7.31 12.87
C LEU A 189 7.98 -7.63 14.32
N SER A 190 7.29 -6.69 14.98
CA SER A 190 6.79 -6.90 16.34
C SER A 190 5.64 -7.90 16.37
N LYS A 191 4.78 -7.94 15.33
CA LYS A 191 3.66 -8.88 15.22
C LYS A 191 4.11 -10.32 15.03
N ILE A 192 5.07 -10.58 14.15
CA ILE A 192 5.58 -11.94 13.92
C ILE A 192 6.38 -12.46 15.11
N ALA A 193 7.09 -11.56 15.81
CA ALA A 193 7.77 -11.94 17.04
C ALA A 193 6.72 -12.19 18.15
N ASN A 194 5.80 -11.26 18.38
CA ASN A 194 4.88 -11.29 19.52
C ASN A 194 3.40 -11.32 19.07
N PRO A 195 2.92 -12.44 18.50
CA PRO A 195 1.60 -12.50 17.85
C PRO A 195 0.42 -12.25 18.80
N LYS A 196 0.58 -12.51 20.10
CA LYS A 196 -0.47 -12.33 21.12
C LYS A 196 -0.78 -10.87 21.47
N GLN A 197 0.05 -9.90 21.07
CA GLN A 197 -0.03 -8.51 21.53
C GLN A 197 -0.51 -7.51 20.46
N SER A 198 -0.84 -7.96 19.24
CA SER A 198 -1.07 -7.06 18.10
C SER A 198 -2.54 -6.92 17.70
N SER A 199 -2.96 -5.69 17.37
CA SER A 199 -4.20 -5.41 16.63
C SER A 199 -4.10 -5.83 15.15
N SER A 200 -5.17 -5.61 14.38
CA SER A 200 -5.04 -5.51 12.91
C SER A 200 -3.93 -4.50 12.58
N LEU A 201 -3.23 -4.74 11.46
CA LEU A 201 -2.23 -3.82 10.92
C LEU A 201 -2.63 -3.35 9.52
N ARG A 202 -3.90 -3.59 9.15
CA ARG A 202 -4.44 -3.33 7.83
C ARG A 202 -5.72 -2.51 7.89
N PHE A 203 -5.77 -1.49 7.04
CA PHE A 203 -6.94 -0.65 6.81
C PHE A 203 -7.39 -0.75 5.36
N PRO A 204 -8.65 -1.12 5.09
CA PRO A 204 -9.19 -1.13 3.74
C PRO A 204 -9.00 0.23 3.08
N HIS A 205 -8.61 0.25 1.80
CA HIS A 205 -8.41 1.49 1.06
C HIS A 205 -9.67 2.37 1.01
N SER A 206 -10.84 1.74 0.99
CA SER A 206 -12.16 2.40 1.07
C SER A 206 -12.40 3.19 2.37
N SER A 207 -11.63 2.95 3.43
CA SER A 207 -11.74 3.71 4.68
C SER A 207 -11.21 5.14 4.58
N TYR A 208 -10.37 5.42 3.57
CA TYR A 208 -9.73 6.72 3.37
C TYR A 208 -9.84 7.28 1.94
N VAL A 209 -10.22 6.45 0.97
CA VAL A 209 -10.70 6.88 -0.35
C VAL A 209 -12.22 6.71 -0.35
N LYS A 210 -12.94 7.77 0.04
CA LYS A 210 -14.40 7.74 0.24
C LYS A 210 -15.17 8.36 -0.93
N ASN A 211 -14.60 9.38 -1.57
CA ASN A 211 -15.23 10.10 -2.68
C ASN A 211 -14.68 9.69 -4.05
N GLY A 212 -13.59 8.93 -4.04
CA GLY A 212 -12.88 8.43 -5.21
C GLY A 212 -13.14 6.96 -5.52
N LYS A 213 -12.25 6.37 -6.32
CA LYS A 213 -12.26 4.96 -6.73
C LYS A 213 -11.02 4.25 -6.21
N VAL A 214 -11.16 2.99 -5.82
CA VAL A 214 -10.04 2.08 -5.54
C VAL A 214 -10.06 0.96 -6.57
N ILE A 215 -8.90 0.64 -7.14
CA ILE A 215 -8.71 -0.44 -8.11
C ILE A 215 -7.63 -1.38 -7.54
N ILE A 216 -7.95 -2.67 -7.45
CA ILE A 216 -6.97 -3.69 -7.10
C ILE A 216 -6.30 -4.19 -8.37
N GLY A 217 -5.00 -4.02 -8.49
CA GLY A 217 -4.27 -4.43 -9.68
C GLY A 217 -2.85 -3.88 -9.78
N TYR A 218 -2.10 -4.40 -10.76
CA TYR A 218 -0.77 -3.93 -11.09
C TYR A 218 -0.87 -2.76 -12.08
N ALA A 219 -0.12 -1.69 -11.81
CA ALA A 219 0.15 -0.70 -12.85
C ALA A 219 1.13 -1.32 -13.85
N GLU A 220 0.66 -1.59 -15.06
CA GLU A 220 1.41 -2.27 -16.12
C GLU A 220 2.28 -1.29 -16.91
N ASP A 221 1.72 -0.12 -17.22
CA ASP A 221 2.34 0.86 -18.10
C ASP A 221 1.83 2.27 -17.80
N ILE A 222 2.67 3.28 -18.03
CA ILE A 222 2.22 4.67 -18.18
C ILE A 222 2.16 4.93 -19.68
N CYS A 223 0.98 5.26 -20.21
CA CYS A 223 0.73 5.36 -21.65
C CYS A 223 0.06 6.70 -22.04
N GLN A 224 -0.21 6.85 -23.34
CA GLN A 224 -0.88 8.01 -23.95
C GLN A 224 -0.26 9.38 -23.59
N ASP A 225 1.03 9.54 -23.87
CA ASP A 225 1.77 10.78 -23.55
C ASP A 225 1.75 11.10 -22.04
N ALA A 226 1.86 10.04 -21.24
CA ALA A 226 1.81 10.06 -19.79
C ALA A 226 0.55 10.72 -19.22
N LYS A 227 -0.61 10.36 -19.78
CA LYS A 227 -1.95 10.79 -19.31
C LYS A 227 -2.83 9.63 -18.86
N CYS A 228 -2.41 8.40 -19.10
CA CYS A 228 -3.11 7.18 -18.69
C CYS A 228 -2.14 6.21 -18.02
N VAL A 229 -2.65 5.41 -17.09
CA VAL A 229 -1.96 4.21 -16.59
C VAL A 229 -2.78 3.02 -17.01
N LYS A 230 -2.12 2.00 -17.57
CA LYS A 230 -2.74 0.73 -17.86
C LYS A 230 -2.76 -0.15 -16.60
N VAL A 231 -3.93 -0.64 -16.24
CA VAL A 231 -4.14 -1.57 -15.10
C VAL A 231 -5.24 -2.55 -15.48
N ASN A 232 -4.98 -3.85 -15.30
CA ASN A 232 -5.95 -4.91 -15.60
C ASN A 232 -6.51 -4.82 -17.04
N SER A 233 -5.67 -4.48 -18.02
CA SER A 233 -6.07 -4.21 -19.41
C SER A 233 -6.98 -2.99 -19.66
N GLU A 234 -7.25 -2.15 -18.65
CA GLU A 234 -7.95 -0.88 -18.79
C GLU A 234 -6.99 0.31 -18.73
N GLU A 235 -7.31 1.39 -19.44
CA GLU A 235 -6.56 2.65 -19.37
C GLU A 235 -7.27 3.65 -18.46
N ILE A 236 -6.61 4.02 -17.36
CA ILE A 236 -7.14 4.96 -16.37
C ILE A 236 -6.50 6.32 -16.60
N GLY A 237 -7.29 7.25 -17.16
CA GLY A 237 -6.85 8.61 -17.45
C GLY A 237 -6.77 9.50 -16.21
N PHE A 238 -5.81 10.42 -16.20
CA PHE A 238 -5.55 11.33 -15.08
C PHE A 238 -5.12 12.73 -15.52
N ASP A 239 -5.23 13.69 -14.61
CA ASP A 239 -4.65 15.04 -14.75
C ASP A 239 -3.36 15.15 -13.92
N TYR A 240 -3.29 14.45 -12.78
CA TYR A 240 -2.09 14.28 -11.98
C TYR A 240 -1.86 12.81 -11.66
N LEU A 241 -0.60 12.38 -11.73
CA LEU A 241 -0.18 11.03 -11.35
C LEU A 241 0.78 11.09 -10.15
N VAL A 242 0.53 10.25 -9.16
CA VAL A 242 1.41 10.02 -8.02
C VAL A 242 1.91 8.58 -8.05
N VAL A 243 3.21 8.42 -8.31
CA VAL A 243 3.91 7.15 -8.37
C VAL A 243 4.52 6.83 -6.99
N ALA A 244 3.86 5.95 -6.25
CA ALA A 244 4.25 5.53 -4.90
C ALA A 244 4.28 3.99 -4.72
N PRO A 245 4.86 3.21 -5.66
CA PRO A 245 4.75 1.74 -5.66
C PRO A 245 5.60 1.06 -4.56
N GLY A 246 6.40 1.84 -3.84
CA GLY A 246 7.22 1.36 -2.74
C GLY A 246 8.31 0.38 -3.17
N SER A 247 8.56 -0.60 -2.31
CA SER A 247 9.59 -1.62 -2.53
C SER A 247 9.12 -2.98 -2.02
N SER A 248 9.49 -4.05 -2.71
CA SER A 248 9.32 -5.44 -2.29
C SER A 248 10.60 -5.99 -1.65
N TYR A 249 10.49 -6.93 -0.71
CA TYR A 249 11.64 -7.56 -0.06
C TYR A 249 11.69 -9.03 -0.47
N ALA A 250 12.89 -9.59 -0.64
CA ALA A 250 13.06 -11.04 -0.83
C ALA A 250 12.54 -11.85 0.38
N GLY A 251 12.47 -11.22 1.56
CA GLY A 251 11.91 -11.82 2.77
C GLY A 251 10.43 -11.49 3.01
N GLN A 252 9.83 -12.26 3.92
CA GLN A 252 8.37 -12.30 4.15
C GLN A 252 7.79 -11.09 4.93
N PHE A 253 8.60 -10.05 5.18
CA PHE A 253 8.23 -8.91 6.04
C PHE A 253 7.46 -7.82 5.31
N LYS A 254 7.75 -7.59 4.03
CA LYS A 254 6.90 -6.79 3.13
C LYS A 254 6.29 -7.75 2.14
N SER A 255 4.98 -7.92 2.23
CA SER A 255 4.28 -8.84 1.34
C SER A 255 3.75 -8.13 0.11
N THR A 256 3.72 -8.86 -1.00
CA THR A 256 3.00 -8.56 -2.25
C THR A 256 1.61 -9.20 -2.27
N ASP A 257 1.24 -9.98 -1.26
CA ASP A 257 -0.04 -10.66 -1.12
C ASP A 257 -1.20 -9.66 -1.19
N HIS A 258 -2.12 -9.93 -2.10
CA HIS A 258 -3.26 -9.07 -2.42
C HIS A 258 -4.30 -9.13 -1.29
N SER A 259 -4.70 -10.35 -0.88
CA SER A 259 -5.65 -10.58 0.21
C SER A 259 -5.06 -10.40 1.61
N SER A 260 -5.84 -9.72 2.46
CA SER A 260 -5.63 -9.62 3.91
C SER A 260 -5.60 -10.96 4.64
N LEU A 261 -6.41 -11.93 4.21
CA LEU A 261 -6.51 -13.23 4.87
C LEU A 261 -5.31 -14.13 4.51
N TYR A 262 -4.88 -14.13 3.24
CA TYR A 262 -3.67 -14.82 2.81
C TYR A 262 -2.45 -14.28 3.56
N ARG A 263 -2.34 -12.94 3.65
CA ARG A 263 -1.28 -12.31 4.45
C ARG A 263 -1.33 -12.72 5.92
N ALA A 264 -2.50 -12.66 6.55
CA ALA A 264 -2.64 -12.96 7.97
C ALA A 264 -2.21 -14.40 8.29
N THR A 265 -2.56 -15.34 7.42
CA THR A 265 -2.16 -16.74 7.50
C THR A 265 -0.65 -16.89 7.36
N GLY A 266 -0.04 -16.21 6.37
CA GLY A 266 1.41 -16.18 6.20
C GLY A 266 2.14 -15.63 7.43
N LEU A 267 1.69 -14.48 7.97
CA LEU A 267 2.26 -13.89 9.19
C LEU A 267 2.13 -14.81 10.41
N LYS A 268 1.00 -15.51 10.54
CA LYS A 268 0.80 -16.49 11.61
C LYS A 268 1.79 -17.65 11.48
N LYS A 269 1.95 -18.21 10.29
CA LYS A 269 2.92 -19.28 10.03
C LYS A 269 4.34 -18.85 10.44
N ILE A 270 4.76 -17.66 10.04
CA ILE A 270 6.09 -17.12 10.42
C ILE A 270 6.22 -16.99 11.93
N ALA A 271 5.16 -16.52 12.60
CA ALA A 271 5.17 -16.41 14.05
C ALA A 271 5.28 -17.80 14.71
N ASP A 272 4.53 -18.79 14.23
CA ASP A 272 4.57 -20.17 14.74
C ASP A 272 5.95 -20.82 14.48
N ASP A 273 6.56 -20.57 13.32
CA ASP A 273 7.92 -21.01 12.97
C ASP A 273 8.96 -20.36 13.90
N ILE A 274 8.82 -19.06 14.21
CA ILE A 274 9.68 -18.36 15.18
C ILE A 274 9.49 -18.91 16.59
N LEU A 275 8.24 -19.16 17.00
CA LEU A 275 7.91 -19.64 18.35
C LEU A 275 8.45 -21.06 18.60
N SER A 276 8.35 -21.94 17.61
CA SER A 276 8.81 -23.34 17.68
C SER A 276 10.33 -23.49 17.52
N ALA A 277 11.00 -22.50 16.91
CA ALA A 277 12.42 -22.55 16.65
C ALA A 277 13.27 -22.63 17.93
N LYS A 278 14.38 -23.37 17.83
CA LYS A 278 15.47 -23.35 18.81
C LYS A 278 16.61 -22.42 18.38
N ASN A 279 16.93 -22.44 17.09
CA ASN A 279 17.93 -21.56 16.48
C ASN A 279 17.26 -20.74 15.38
N ILE A 280 17.58 -19.45 15.35
CA ILE A 280 17.11 -18.48 14.35
C ILE A 280 18.34 -17.97 13.60
N LEU A 281 18.27 -17.98 12.28
CA LEU A 281 19.23 -17.30 11.41
C LEU A 281 18.54 -16.09 10.78
N ILE A 282 19.09 -14.89 10.98
CA ILE A 282 18.65 -13.67 10.32
C ILE A 282 19.72 -13.25 9.33
N ILE A 283 19.36 -13.15 8.05
CA ILE A 283 20.27 -12.72 6.98
C ILE A 283 20.01 -11.24 6.70
N GLY A 284 21.02 -10.41 6.93
CA GLY A 284 21.00 -8.95 6.80
C GLY A 284 20.95 -8.22 8.14
N ALA A 285 21.97 -7.43 8.46
CA ALA A 285 22.05 -6.60 9.67
C ALA A 285 21.78 -5.12 9.41
N GLY A 286 20.84 -4.83 8.50
CA GLY A 286 20.22 -3.52 8.39
C GLY A 286 19.28 -3.20 9.56
N LEU A 287 18.55 -2.08 9.48
CA LEU A 287 17.61 -1.67 10.54
C LEU A 287 16.59 -2.77 10.88
N VAL A 288 16.03 -3.41 9.84
CA VAL A 288 15.03 -4.49 9.96
C VAL A 288 15.61 -5.71 10.67
N GLY A 289 16.77 -6.21 10.22
CA GLY A 289 17.37 -7.41 10.81
C GLY A 289 17.85 -7.21 12.24
N CYS A 290 18.46 -6.06 12.55
CA CYS A 290 18.84 -5.72 13.92
C CYS A 290 17.63 -5.61 14.85
N GLU A 291 16.53 -4.99 14.40
CA GLU A 291 15.29 -4.92 15.18
C GLU A 291 14.70 -6.30 15.43
N LEU A 292 14.62 -7.13 14.39
CA LEU A 292 14.07 -8.48 14.48
C LEU A 292 14.90 -9.35 15.43
N ALA A 293 16.23 -9.32 15.32
CA ALA A 293 17.15 -10.04 16.19
C ALA A 293 16.95 -9.65 17.65
N ALA A 294 16.92 -8.34 17.93
CA ALA A 294 16.71 -7.83 19.28
C ALA A 294 15.33 -8.22 19.83
N THR A 295 14.28 -8.16 19.00
CA THR A 295 12.90 -8.46 19.42
C THR A 295 12.75 -9.94 19.75
N ILE A 296 13.28 -10.85 18.92
CA ILE A 296 13.25 -12.29 19.17
C ILE A 296 14.09 -12.67 20.40
N ALA A 297 15.30 -12.12 20.53
CA ALA A 297 16.20 -12.46 21.64
C ALA A 297 15.68 -12.02 23.02
N GLN A 298 14.75 -11.06 23.08
CA GLN A 298 14.10 -10.59 24.32
C GLN A 298 12.86 -11.38 24.69
N GLN A 299 12.39 -12.30 23.86
CA GLN A 299 11.25 -13.12 24.20
C GLN A 299 11.59 -14.05 25.36
N GLU A 300 10.73 -14.03 26.38
CA GLU A 300 10.80 -14.95 27.51
C GLU A 300 10.37 -16.35 27.03
N HIS A 301 11.33 -17.13 26.53
CA HIS A 301 11.15 -18.52 26.14
C HIS A 301 12.07 -19.44 26.92
N HIS A 302 11.56 -20.61 27.31
CA HIS A 302 12.35 -21.67 27.94
C HIS A 302 12.30 -22.94 27.07
N PRO A 303 13.45 -23.43 26.55
CA PRO A 303 14.79 -22.84 26.64
C PRO A 303 14.95 -21.56 25.79
N LYS A 304 15.94 -20.72 26.14
CA LYS A 304 16.26 -19.50 25.40
C LYS A 304 16.71 -19.83 23.98
N LYS A 305 16.17 -19.10 23.00
CA LYS A 305 16.49 -19.26 21.57
C LYS A 305 17.89 -18.72 21.25
N LYS A 306 18.62 -19.40 20.37
CA LYS A 306 19.89 -18.89 19.81
C LYS A 306 19.59 -18.06 18.56
N VAL A 307 20.06 -16.81 18.52
CA VAL A 307 19.84 -15.90 17.39
C VAL A 307 21.18 -15.58 16.76
N LEU A 308 21.33 -15.96 15.49
CA LEU A 308 22.48 -15.66 14.66
C LEU A 308 22.09 -14.61 13.61
N LEU A 309 22.84 -13.50 13.56
CA LEU A 309 22.64 -12.41 12.62
C LEU A 309 23.84 -12.35 11.67
N VAL A 310 23.60 -12.55 10.38
CA VAL A 310 24.64 -12.57 9.34
C VAL A 310 24.54 -11.31 8.48
N GLU A 311 25.67 -10.67 8.17
CA GLU A 311 25.74 -9.49 7.31
C GLU A 311 26.90 -9.58 6.33
N SER A 312 26.59 -9.20 5.09
CA SER A 312 27.53 -9.18 3.96
C SER A 312 28.62 -8.12 4.07
N GLN A 313 28.38 -7.06 4.83
CA GLN A 313 29.31 -5.95 5.06
C GLN A 313 30.13 -6.14 6.34
N ASP A 314 31.13 -5.28 6.49
CA ASP A 314 32.01 -5.18 7.66
C ASP A 314 31.34 -4.52 8.88
N LYS A 315 30.06 -4.14 8.77
CA LYS A 315 29.34 -3.39 9.80
C LYS A 315 27.83 -3.60 9.73
N ILE A 316 27.19 -3.58 10.90
CA ILE A 316 25.74 -3.50 11.03
C ILE A 316 25.23 -2.07 10.80
N ILE A 317 23.95 -1.93 10.44
CA ILE A 317 23.25 -0.65 10.21
C ILE A 317 24.17 0.39 9.51
N PRO A 318 24.69 0.09 8.30
CA PRO A 318 25.83 0.77 7.70
C PRO A 318 25.65 2.28 7.48
N ARG A 319 24.39 2.74 7.36
CA ARG A 319 24.01 4.15 7.22
C ARG A 319 24.01 4.95 8.53
N SER A 320 24.13 4.28 9.68
CA SER A 320 24.19 4.92 10.99
C SER A 320 25.62 5.35 11.34
N SER A 321 25.76 6.32 12.25
CA SER A 321 27.09 6.77 12.72
C SER A 321 27.84 5.67 13.48
N GLU A 322 29.17 5.73 13.51
CA GLU A 322 30.01 4.75 14.22
C GLU A 322 29.63 4.57 15.69
N LYS A 323 29.39 5.68 16.40
CA LYS A 323 28.91 5.66 17.79
C LYS A 323 27.62 4.87 17.95
N GLN A 324 26.69 4.98 17.00
CA GLN A 324 25.43 4.24 17.03
C GLN A 324 25.64 2.76 16.70
N ARG A 325 26.50 2.45 15.72
CA ARG A 325 26.87 1.06 15.38
C ARG A 325 27.47 0.34 16.57
N LYS A 326 28.41 0.98 17.29
CA LYS A 326 29.03 0.43 18.50
C LYS A 326 27.98 0.09 19.58
N LYS A 327 27.11 1.04 19.90
CA LYS A 327 26.04 0.82 20.88
C LYS A 327 25.05 -0.27 20.46
N ALA A 328 24.73 -0.37 19.16
CA ALA A 328 23.85 -1.41 18.65
C ALA A 328 24.52 -2.80 18.76
N MET A 329 25.80 -2.92 18.44
CA MET A 329 26.58 -4.16 18.63
C MET A 329 26.64 -4.57 20.09
N GLU A 330 26.98 -3.65 21.00
CA GLU A 330 27.00 -3.89 22.45
C GLU A 330 25.63 -4.36 22.97
N TYR A 331 24.56 -3.75 22.47
CA TYR A 331 23.20 -4.11 22.87
C TYR A 331 22.80 -5.52 22.37
N LEU A 332 23.06 -5.83 21.10
CA LEU A 332 22.78 -7.15 20.53
C LEU A 332 23.59 -8.25 21.23
N ALA A 333 24.88 -8.00 21.48
CA ALA A 333 25.73 -8.92 22.23
C ALA A 333 25.21 -9.13 23.66
N GLY A 334 24.75 -8.07 24.33
CA GLY A 334 24.14 -8.16 25.67
C GLY A 334 22.84 -8.97 25.72
N LEU A 335 22.14 -9.13 24.58
CA LEU A 335 20.99 -10.02 24.46
C LEU A 335 21.37 -11.48 24.17
N GLY A 336 22.64 -11.74 23.84
CA GLY A 336 23.14 -13.04 23.40
C GLY A 336 22.94 -13.30 21.91
N VAL A 337 22.76 -12.25 21.10
CA VAL A 337 22.74 -12.35 19.63
C VAL A 337 24.17 -12.48 19.13
N GLU A 338 24.45 -13.53 18.37
CA GLU A 338 25.71 -13.70 17.67
C GLU A 338 25.66 -12.95 16.34
N VAL A 339 26.69 -12.17 16.01
CA VAL A 339 26.75 -11.38 14.78
C VAL A 339 27.97 -11.81 13.96
N ILE A 340 27.75 -12.24 12.72
CA ILE A 340 28.78 -12.56 11.74
C ILE A 340 28.77 -11.49 10.66
N LEU A 341 29.90 -10.82 10.46
CA LEU A 341 30.12 -9.79 9.45
C LEU A 341 30.95 -10.35 8.29
N ASN A 342 30.96 -9.66 7.16
CA ASN A 342 31.64 -10.10 5.92
C ASN A 342 31.19 -11.47 5.42
N GLU A 343 29.93 -11.82 5.69
CA GLU A 343 29.36 -13.11 5.35
C GLU A 343 28.13 -12.89 4.47
N ARG A 344 28.30 -13.12 3.17
CA ARG A 344 27.24 -12.99 2.16
C ARG A 344 26.69 -14.36 1.85
N ILE A 345 25.37 -14.53 1.91
CA ILE A 345 24.73 -15.71 1.33
C ILE A 345 24.77 -15.59 -0.20
N THR A 346 25.48 -16.49 -0.86
CA THR A 346 25.74 -16.47 -2.31
C THR A 346 24.85 -17.44 -3.07
N PHE A 347 24.50 -18.56 -2.45
CA PHE A 347 23.73 -19.63 -3.09
C PHE A 347 22.75 -20.24 -2.10
N ILE A 348 21.59 -20.66 -2.61
CA ILE A 348 20.56 -21.34 -1.85
C ILE A 348 20.24 -22.63 -2.61
N SER A 349 20.48 -23.80 -2.01
CA SER A 349 20.05 -25.08 -2.58
C SER A 349 18.67 -25.42 -2.03
N MET A 350 17.70 -25.64 -2.91
CA MET A 350 16.33 -26.01 -2.56
C MET A 350 16.16 -27.52 -2.77
N ASP A 351 16.46 -28.29 -1.72
CA ASP A 351 16.34 -29.74 -1.66
C ASP A 351 15.25 -30.14 -0.64
N GLU A 352 15.34 -31.30 0.02
CA GLU A 352 14.47 -31.64 1.14
C GLU A 352 14.61 -30.69 2.34
N ALA A 353 15.74 -29.99 2.42
CA ALA A 353 15.94 -28.86 3.30
C ALA A 353 16.77 -27.80 2.60
N ASP A 354 16.27 -26.57 2.61
CA ASP A 354 16.98 -25.42 2.05
C ASP A 354 18.32 -25.22 2.75
N THR A 355 19.39 -25.10 1.97
CA THR A 355 20.74 -24.80 2.48
C THR A 355 21.23 -23.47 1.92
N TYR A 356 21.76 -22.62 2.81
CA TYR A 356 22.24 -21.28 2.52
C TYR A 356 23.76 -21.27 2.62
N HIS A 357 24.42 -20.98 1.51
CA HIS A 357 25.88 -21.04 1.40
C HIS A 357 26.44 -19.63 1.55
N GLY A 358 27.26 -19.44 2.58
CA GLY A 358 27.95 -18.20 2.88
C GLY A 358 29.25 -18.06 2.09
N SER A 359 29.66 -16.81 1.85
CA SER A 359 30.90 -16.47 1.15
C SER A 359 32.16 -17.00 1.85
N SER A 360 32.10 -17.27 3.15
CA SER A 360 33.21 -17.91 3.89
C SER A 360 33.24 -19.44 3.74
N GLY A 361 32.33 -20.04 2.97
CA GLY A 361 32.14 -21.49 2.88
C GLY A 361 31.31 -22.10 4.02
N ARG A 362 30.76 -21.29 4.93
CA ARG A 362 29.79 -21.78 5.93
C ARG A 362 28.50 -22.18 5.23
N VAL A 363 27.86 -23.23 5.72
CA VAL A 363 26.56 -23.68 5.24
C VAL A 363 25.58 -23.62 6.39
N TYR A 364 24.46 -22.93 6.18
CA TYR A 364 23.35 -22.88 7.12
C TYR A 364 22.20 -23.71 6.57
N SER A 365 21.63 -24.60 7.37
CA SER A 365 20.54 -25.47 6.95
C SER A 365 19.23 -25.06 7.60
N SER A 366 18.13 -25.10 6.83
CA SER A 366 16.77 -24.94 7.35
C SER A 366 16.35 -26.07 8.31
N ARG A 367 17.10 -27.19 8.37
CA ARG A 367 16.94 -28.22 9.41
C ARG A 367 17.38 -27.73 10.78
N ASP A 368 18.40 -26.86 10.80
CA ASP A 368 19.04 -26.38 12.03
C ASP A 368 18.51 -25.02 12.46
N TYR A 369 18.08 -24.19 11.50
CA TYR A 369 17.66 -22.81 11.71
C TYR A 369 16.30 -22.52 11.07
N THR A 370 15.45 -21.80 11.78
CA THR A 370 14.40 -21.01 11.11
C THR A 370 15.08 -19.78 10.50
N VAL A 371 15.03 -19.67 9.17
CA VAL A 371 15.74 -18.63 8.42
C VAL A 371 14.83 -17.45 8.09
N LEU A 372 15.30 -16.26 8.41
CA LEU A 372 14.57 -15.00 8.28
C LEU A 372 15.39 -14.01 7.43
N MET A 373 14.91 -13.74 6.21
CA MET A 373 15.60 -12.89 5.25
C MET A 373 15.25 -11.41 5.45
N ALA A 374 16.20 -10.59 5.88
CA ALA A 374 16.06 -9.13 6.06
C ALA A 374 16.82 -8.32 5.00
N THR A 375 17.16 -8.94 3.86
CA THR A 375 17.82 -8.33 2.70
C THR A 375 16.95 -8.36 1.44
N GLY A 376 17.50 -7.86 0.33
CA GLY A 376 16.87 -7.99 -1.00
C GLY A 376 15.73 -7.02 -1.22
N VAL A 377 15.91 -5.75 -0.81
CA VAL A 377 14.95 -4.68 -1.14
C VAL A 377 15.00 -4.40 -2.63
N ARG A 378 13.83 -4.41 -3.28
CA ARG A 378 13.64 -4.15 -4.70
C ARG A 378 12.64 -3.04 -4.89
N VAL A 379 12.94 -2.12 -5.80
CA VAL A 379 12.06 -0.97 -6.07
C VAL A 379 11.07 -1.35 -7.15
N ASN A 380 9.79 -1.09 -6.90
CA ASN A 380 8.70 -1.47 -7.81
C ASN A 380 8.47 -0.42 -8.91
N SER A 381 9.54 -0.02 -9.62
CA SER A 381 9.51 1.04 -10.64
C SER A 381 9.52 0.51 -12.08
N GLY A 382 9.40 -0.81 -12.28
CA GLY A 382 9.46 -1.46 -13.60
C GLY A 382 8.52 -0.83 -14.63
N PHE A 383 7.26 -0.57 -14.26
CA PHE A 383 6.27 0.06 -15.15
C PHE A 383 6.59 1.51 -15.54
N VAL A 384 7.44 2.20 -14.76
CA VAL A 384 7.96 3.53 -15.13
C VAL A 384 9.14 3.39 -16.08
N ARG A 385 10.07 2.47 -15.78
CA ARG A 385 11.25 2.22 -16.60
C ARG A 385 10.87 1.72 -17.99
N ASN A 386 9.95 0.76 -18.04
CA ASN A 386 9.54 0.04 -19.24
C ASN A 386 8.35 0.73 -19.93
N SER A 387 8.06 1.99 -19.59
CA SER A 387 6.85 2.64 -20.09
C SER A 387 6.86 2.75 -21.62
N THR A 388 5.75 2.46 -22.29
CA THR A 388 5.66 2.60 -23.76
C THR A 388 5.47 4.04 -24.25
N ASN A 389 5.39 4.99 -23.31
CA ASN A 389 5.25 6.41 -23.60
C ASN A 389 6.32 6.96 -24.55
N THR A 390 5.91 7.92 -25.37
CA THR A 390 6.80 8.74 -26.19
C THR A 390 6.56 10.21 -25.86
N PRO A 391 7.54 10.94 -25.28
CA PRO A 391 8.88 10.48 -24.86
C PRO A 391 8.85 9.48 -23.70
N SER A 392 9.83 8.56 -23.70
CA SER A 392 9.99 7.47 -22.72
C SER A 392 10.36 7.98 -21.33
N LEU A 393 9.88 7.28 -20.30
CA LEU A 393 10.20 7.52 -18.89
C LEU A 393 11.39 6.69 -18.39
N GLU A 394 12.06 5.90 -19.23
CA GLU A 394 13.25 5.13 -18.86
C GLU A 394 14.32 6.03 -18.24
N THR A 395 14.53 7.21 -18.83
CA THR A 395 15.45 8.25 -18.33
C THR A 395 14.97 8.93 -17.03
N CYS A 396 13.83 8.54 -16.48
CA CYS A 396 13.39 8.93 -15.14
C CYS A 396 13.73 7.88 -14.07
N VAL A 397 14.35 6.74 -14.41
CA VAL A 397 14.72 5.69 -13.44
C VAL A 397 16.24 5.46 -13.47
N ASP A 398 16.89 5.46 -12.31
CA ASP A 398 18.34 5.24 -12.19
C ASP A 398 18.75 3.76 -12.19
N ASN A 399 20.05 3.51 -12.25
CA ASN A 399 20.61 2.16 -12.35
C ASN A 399 20.29 1.27 -11.13
N TYR A 400 19.82 1.86 -10.03
CA TYR A 400 19.35 1.15 -8.84
C TYR A 400 17.83 0.92 -8.85
N GLY A 401 17.15 1.28 -9.94
CA GLY A 401 15.70 1.22 -10.06
C GLY A 401 14.98 2.37 -9.34
N LEU A 402 15.69 3.39 -8.84
CA LEU A 402 15.04 4.50 -8.14
C LEU A 402 14.54 5.55 -9.14
N ILE A 403 13.32 6.02 -8.94
CA ILE A 403 12.72 7.10 -9.72
C ILE A 403 13.44 8.40 -9.38
N ARG A 404 14.01 9.04 -10.39
CA ARG A 404 14.63 10.35 -10.32
C ARG A 404 13.56 11.41 -10.12
N VAL A 405 13.69 12.17 -9.04
CA VAL A 405 12.79 13.30 -8.74
C VAL A 405 13.57 14.59 -8.49
N ARG A 406 12.90 15.71 -8.75
CA ARG A 406 13.35 17.05 -8.31
C ARG A 406 13.09 17.22 -6.81
N PRO A 407 13.66 18.24 -6.14
CA PRO A 407 13.33 18.56 -4.73
C PRO A 407 11.84 18.83 -4.48
N THR A 408 11.07 19.13 -5.53
CA THR A 408 9.60 19.29 -5.53
C THR A 408 8.83 17.97 -5.61
N LEU A 409 9.54 16.83 -5.70
CA LEU A 409 9.04 15.48 -5.90
C LEU A 409 8.35 15.21 -7.24
N GLN A 410 8.42 16.15 -8.18
CA GLN A 410 8.08 15.86 -9.57
C GLN A 410 9.15 14.94 -10.18
N ILE A 411 8.75 14.00 -11.04
CA ILE A 411 9.72 13.18 -11.77
C ILE A 411 10.66 14.08 -12.57
N ALA A 412 11.92 13.66 -12.70
CA ALA A 412 12.96 14.41 -13.38
C ALA A 412 12.83 14.31 -14.91
N HIS A 413 11.67 14.70 -15.43
CA HIS A 413 11.36 14.74 -16.86
C HIS A 413 11.14 16.18 -17.32
N TRP A 414 11.62 16.53 -18.51
CA TRP A 414 11.51 17.89 -19.05
C TRP A 414 10.06 18.27 -19.42
N LYS A 415 9.24 17.29 -19.81
CA LYS A 415 7.85 17.49 -20.27
C LYS A 415 6.79 17.30 -19.17
N TYR A 416 6.95 16.28 -18.33
CA TYR A 416 5.85 15.74 -17.52
C TYR A 416 5.89 16.29 -16.10
N ASN A 417 5.45 17.54 -15.94
CA ASN A 417 5.46 18.23 -14.66
C ASN A 417 4.25 17.87 -13.77
N HIS A 418 3.26 17.15 -14.30
CA HIS A 418 2.07 16.71 -13.58
C HIS A 418 2.25 15.35 -12.89
N ILE A 419 3.44 14.74 -12.99
CA ILE A 419 3.76 13.44 -12.39
C ILE A 419 4.71 13.62 -11.21
N PHE A 420 4.33 13.05 -10.08
CA PHE A 420 5.07 13.06 -8.83
C PHE A 420 5.47 11.64 -8.43
N ALA A 421 6.56 11.49 -7.70
CA ALA A 421 6.93 10.21 -7.09
C ALA A 421 7.41 10.41 -5.65
N GLY A 422 7.17 9.41 -4.79
CA GLY A 422 7.54 9.50 -3.37
C GLY A 422 7.74 8.15 -2.69
N GLY A 423 8.37 8.19 -1.52
CA GLY A 423 8.65 7.02 -0.70
C GLY A 423 9.89 6.23 -1.15
N ASP A 424 9.87 4.93 -0.86
CA ASP A 424 10.99 4.00 -1.07
C ASP A 424 11.44 3.93 -2.53
N ALA A 425 10.55 4.25 -3.48
CA ALA A 425 10.81 4.15 -4.90
C ALA A 425 11.63 5.31 -5.49
N THR A 426 12.00 6.33 -4.71
CA THR A 426 12.64 7.54 -5.23
C THR A 426 14.12 7.63 -4.88
N ASN A 427 14.89 8.36 -5.70
CA ASN A 427 16.30 8.63 -5.45
C ASN A 427 16.55 9.77 -4.43
N VAL A 428 15.53 10.21 -3.70
CA VAL A 428 15.68 11.18 -2.60
C VAL A 428 16.69 10.63 -1.60
N ILE A 429 17.72 11.42 -1.31
CA ILE A 429 18.77 11.06 -0.35
C ILE A 429 18.20 11.20 1.06
N GLU A 430 17.73 10.09 1.60
CA GLU A 430 17.12 10.01 2.92
C GLU A 430 17.19 8.57 3.45
N GLU A 431 16.95 8.38 4.75
CA GLU A 431 16.60 7.04 5.22
C GLU A 431 15.16 6.71 4.82
N LYS A 432 15.00 5.62 4.04
CA LYS A 432 13.70 5.15 3.55
C LYS A 432 12.87 4.59 4.69
N THR A 433 12.00 5.45 5.21
CA THR A 433 11.15 5.18 6.38
C THR A 433 9.71 5.57 6.09
N ALA A 434 8.77 4.97 6.82
CA ALA A 434 7.36 5.37 6.80
C ALA A 434 7.16 6.88 6.98
N TYR A 435 7.94 7.52 7.86
CA TYR A 435 7.85 8.95 8.12
C TYR A 435 8.31 9.78 6.92
N ALA A 436 9.45 9.42 6.32
CA ALA A 436 9.94 10.05 5.10
C ALA A 436 8.90 9.95 3.95
N ALA A 437 8.30 8.77 3.80
CA ALA A 437 7.23 8.54 2.83
C ALA A 437 5.97 9.38 3.12
N THR A 438 5.59 9.56 4.39
CA THR A 438 4.46 10.43 4.78
C THR A 438 4.74 11.90 4.49
N ILE A 439 5.91 12.44 4.88
CA ILE A 439 6.22 13.86 4.58
C ILE A 439 6.36 14.11 3.07
N ALA A 440 6.80 13.11 2.30
CA ALA A 440 6.77 13.15 0.84
C ALA A 440 5.33 13.24 0.32
N GLY A 441 4.40 12.44 0.85
CA GLY A 441 2.99 12.53 0.51
C GLY A 441 2.38 13.92 0.78
N VAL A 442 2.70 14.52 1.93
CA VAL A 442 2.24 15.90 2.25
C VAL A 442 2.80 16.92 1.25
N CYS A 443 4.08 16.80 0.87
CA CYS A 443 4.70 17.65 -0.14
C CYS A 443 4.00 17.52 -1.50
N ILE A 444 3.78 16.29 -1.97
CA ILE A 444 3.12 16.00 -3.25
C ILE A 444 1.70 16.58 -3.28
N ALA A 445 0.88 16.28 -2.27
CA ALA A 445 -0.50 16.77 -2.21
C ALA A 445 -0.56 18.31 -2.19
N ARG A 446 0.39 18.95 -1.49
CA ARG A 446 0.52 20.41 -1.46
C ARG A 446 0.94 20.97 -2.82
N ASN A 447 1.83 20.31 -3.54
CA ASN A 447 2.29 20.74 -4.86
C ASN A 447 1.20 20.58 -5.93
N ILE A 448 0.41 19.50 -5.91
CA ILE A 448 -0.79 19.36 -6.74
C ILE A 448 -1.75 20.54 -6.48
N CYS A 449 -2.06 20.82 -5.21
CA CYS A 449 -2.90 21.98 -4.84
C CYS A 449 -2.31 23.35 -5.23
N ARG A 450 -0.99 23.45 -5.47
CA ARG A 450 -0.34 24.68 -5.91
C ARG A 450 -0.43 24.85 -7.41
N LEU A 451 -0.20 23.77 -8.16
CA LEU A 451 -0.37 23.76 -9.61
C LEU A 451 -1.80 24.13 -10.01
N GLU A 452 -2.81 23.61 -9.30
CA GLU A 452 -4.22 24.00 -9.50
C GLU A 452 -4.52 25.47 -9.16
N LYS A 453 -3.62 26.16 -8.46
CA LYS A 453 -3.72 27.60 -8.18
C LYS A 453 -2.87 28.44 -9.14
N GLY A 454 -2.29 27.83 -10.18
CA GLY A 454 -1.31 28.47 -11.06
C GLY A 454 -0.04 28.89 -10.32
N LYS A 455 0.36 28.18 -9.26
CA LYS A 455 1.55 28.48 -8.46
C LYS A 455 2.62 27.42 -8.66
N GLU A 456 3.87 27.87 -8.74
CA GLU A 456 5.03 26.97 -8.82
C GLU A 456 5.08 25.98 -7.64
N PRO A 457 5.44 24.70 -7.90
CA PRO A 457 5.72 23.72 -6.85
C PRO A 457 6.78 24.21 -5.86
N ILE A 458 6.76 23.65 -4.65
CA ILE A 458 7.73 23.96 -3.60
C ILE A 458 8.51 22.72 -3.23
N GLU A 459 9.78 22.94 -2.90
CA GLU A 459 10.67 21.87 -2.48
C GLU A 459 10.29 21.34 -1.09
N GLN A 460 10.60 20.07 -0.84
CA GLN A 460 10.58 19.57 0.54
C GLN A 460 11.45 20.46 1.45
N GLY A 461 11.06 20.58 2.73
CA GLY A 461 11.74 21.45 3.70
C GLY A 461 11.43 22.93 3.63
N HIS A 462 10.66 23.38 2.64
CA HIS A 462 10.39 24.82 2.44
C HIS A 462 8.93 25.20 2.71
N LYS A 463 8.71 26.47 3.11
CA LYS A 463 7.37 27.10 3.24
C LYS A 463 6.38 26.26 4.08
N GLY A 464 6.87 25.67 5.17
CA GLY A 464 6.11 24.85 6.12
C GLY A 464 6.01 23.37 5.77
N LEU A 465 6.70 22.90 4.72
CA LEU A 465 6.98 21.48 4.51
C LEU A 465 8.21 21.06 5.32
N LEU A 466 8.27 19.77 5.66
CA LEU A 466 9.43 19.19 6.34
C LEU A 466 10.45 18.68 5.31
N ALA A 467 11.73 18.76 5.66
CA ALA A 467 12.82 18.29 4.82
C ALA A 467 12.91 16.76 4.90
N PRO A 468 13.38 16.08 3.83
CA PRO A 468 13.66 14.66 3.89
C PRO A 468 14.73 14.40 4.97
N PRO A 469 14.57 13.35 5.78
CA PRO A 469 15.54 13.04 6.82
C PRO A 469 16.85 12.51 6.19
N LEU A 470 17.87 13.38 6.09
CA LEU A 470 19.20 13.07 5.53
C LEU A 470 19.96 11.98 6.32
N LYS A 471 19.56 11.73 7.56
CA LYS A 471 20.09 10.69 8.44
C LYS A 471 18.90 10.01 9.12
N THR A 472 19.09 8.81 9.66
CA THR A 472 18.16 8.24 10.63
C THR A 472 17.84 9.32 11.67
N LEU A 473 16.56 9.69 11.77
CA LEU A 473 16.17 10.85 12.59
C LEU A 473 16.71 10.68 14.03
N HIS A 474 17.42 11.69 14.55
CA HIS A 474 17.99 11.68 15.89
C HIS A 474 17.22 12.61 16.82
N GLY A 475 17.25 12.31 18.12
CA GLY A 475 16.95 13.20 19.25
C GLY A 475 16.12 14.47 19.01
N ILE A 476 14.79 14.47 19.19
CA ILE A 476 14.17 15.67 19.77
C ILE A 476 14.75 15.74 21.19
N LYS A 477 15.39 16.88 21.48
CA LYS A 477 16.08 17.16 22.76
C LYS A 477 15.15 16.94 23.96
N SER A 478 15.78 16.74 25.12
CA SER A 478 15.36 16.41 26.49
C SER A 478 13.96 16.80 27.04
N GLN A 479 13.07 17.46 26.29
CA GLN A 479 11.76 17.95 26.75
C GLN A 479 10.69 17.89 25.64
N GLY A 480 10.59 16.81 24.86
CA GLY A 480 9.57 16.77 23.80
C GLY A 480 9.40 15.44 23.07
N GLY A 481 8.81 14.45 23.73
CA GLY A 481 8.14 13.35 23.06
C GLY A 481 6.68 13.73 22.79
N ILE A 482 6.17 13.43 21.61
CA ILE A 482 4.76 13.68 21.28
C ILE A 482 3.92 12.55 21.87
N GLY A 483 3.28 12.83 23.00
CA GLY A 483 2.31 11.99 23.69
C GLY A 483 2.82 11.37 25.00
N LYS A 484 1.96 11.39 26.04
CA LYS A 484 2.26 10.96 27.42
C LYS A 484 2.13 9.44 27.65
N LYS A 485 2.62 8.55 26.76
CA LYS A 485 2.62 7.10 27.06
C LYS A 485 4.00 6.63 27.55
N PRO A 486 4.06 5.78 28.60
CA PRO A 486 5.32 5.19 29.06
C PRO A 486 5.85 4.17 28.03
N LEU A 487 7.15 4.28 27.71
CA LEU A 487 7.84 3.44 26.72
C LEU A 487 8.20 2.06 27.28
N SER A 488 8.19 1.02 26.44
CA SER A 488 8.72 -0.30 26.78
C SER A 488 10.25 -0.28 27.00
N PHE A 489 10.82 -1.36 27.53
CA PHE A 489 12.27 -1.45 27.78
C PHE A 489 13.09 -1.39 26.48
N LEU A 490 12.62 -2.07 25.42
CA LEU A 490 13.18 -2.02 24.05
C LEU A 490 13.19 -0.59 23.49
N GLU A 491 12.07 0.11 23.59
CA GLU A 491 11.90 1.49 23.10
C GLU A 491 12.80 2.50 23.81
N ARG A 492 13.11 2.25 25.09
CA ARG A 492 14.04 3.06 25.89
C ARG A 492 15.50 2.75 25.56
N LYS A 493 15.87 1.48 25.44
CA LYS A 493 17.24 1.07 25.12
C LYS A 493 17.64 1.40 23.69
N LEU A 494 16.74 1.30 22.71
CA LEU A 494 16.99 1.72 21.32
C LEU A 494 16.61 3.18 21.03
N SER A 495 16.18 3.96 22.03
CA SER A 495 15.80 5.37 21.87
C SER A 495 16.92 6.26 21.31
N PHE A 496 18.19 5.91 21.58
CA PHE A 496 19.35 6.63 21.04
C PHE A 496 19.56 6.40 19.54
N LEU A 497 18.88 5.41 18.95
CA LEU A 497 18.84 5.24 17.51
C LEU A 497 17.85 6.22 16.87
N ASN A 498 16.71 6.57 17.50
CA ASN A 498 15.73 7.51 16.90
C ASN A 498 14.47 7.84 17.78
N PRO A 499 14.16 9.11 18.07
CA PRO A 499 12.88 9.59 18.64
C PRO A 499 11.77 9.86 17.63
N THR A 500 12.05 9.92 16.34
CA THR A 500 11.05 9.81 15.26
C THR A 500 10.70 8.35 14.90
N TRP A 501 11.56 7.35 15.18
CA TRP A 501 11.18 5.92 15.24
C TRP A 501 10.23 5.73 16.42
N GLN A 502 10.44 6.46 17.53
CA GLN A 502 9.43 6.57 18.58
C GLN A 502 8.18 7.26 18.04
N ILE A 503 8.20 8.37 17.31
CA ILE A 503 6.97 8.97 16.74
C ILE A 503 6.22 8.00 15.81
N LEU A 504 6.92 7.24 14.96
CA LEU A 504 6.30 6.21 14.11
C LEU A 504 5.79 5.00 14.92
N LYS A 505 6.50 4.51 15.94
CA LYS A 505 6.02 3.40 16.78
C LYS A 505 5.04 3.82 17.89
N PHE A 506 4.98 5.12 18.21
CA PHE A 506 4.09 5.70 19.20
C PHE A 506 2.67 5.82 18.66
N PHE A 507 2.55 5.94 17.35
CA PHE A 507 1.29 5.74 16.69
C PHE A 507 1.08 4.25 16.46
N ASN A 508 0.14 3.67 17.20
CA ASN A 508 -0.50 2.47 16.69
C ASN A 508 -1.19 2.81 15.36
N GLU A 509 -1.56 1.78 14.61
CA GLU A 509 -2.26 1.86 13.33
C GLU A 509 -3.33 2.98 13.31
N GLN A 510 -4.20 2.98 14.32
CA GLN A 510 -5.31 3.92 14.50
C GLN A 510 -4.85 5.37 14.71
N GLN A 511 -3.77 5.57 15.46
CA GLN A 511 -3.25 6.92 15.67
C GLN A 511 -2.51 7.45 14.45
N PHE A 512 -1.89 6.61 13.62
CA PHE A 512 -1.30 7.04 12.34
C PHE A 512 -2.42 7.42 11.36
N PHE A 513 -3.46 6.59 11.29
CA PHE A 513 -4.66 6.87 10.53
C PHE A 513 -5.30 8.21 10.96
N ASP A 514 -5.48 8.41 12.26
CA ASP A 514 -5.98 9.65 12.84
C ASP A 514 -5.05 10.85 12.60
N LEU A 515 -3.73 10.65 12.67
CA LEU A 515 -2.75 11.71 12.41
C LEU A 515 -2.90 12.28 11.00
N VAL A 516 -3.10 11.41 10.01
CA VAL A 516 -3.20 11.80 8.61
C VAL A 516 -4.62 12.28 8.25
N GLN A 517 -5.68 11.67 8.82
CA GLN A 517 -7.07 12.01 8.51
C GLN A 517 -7.66 13.14 9.36
N LYS A 518 -7.43 13.13 10.68
CA LYS A 518 -8.09 14.05 11.64
C LYS A 518 -7.26 15.30 11.92
N THR A 519 -6.26 15.60 11.10
CA THR A 519 -5.30 16.64 11.44
C THR A 519 -5.97 18.02 11.50
N SER A 520 -6.09 18.53 12.73
CA SER A 520 -6.29 19.95 13.01
C SER A 520 -5.25 20.77 12.23
N ARG A 521 -5.63 21.98 11.78
CA ARG A 521 -4.84 22.89 10.92
C ARG A 521 -3.45 23.30 11.46
N LYS A 522 -2.98 22.73 12.58
CA LYS A 522 -1.72 22.98 13.30
C LYS A 522 -0.82 21.74 13.43
N SER A 523 -0.65 20.92 12.39
CA SER A 523 0.31 19.81 12.46
C SER A 523 1.75 20.30 12.19
N SER A 524 2.55 20.44 13.25
CA SER A 524 4.02 20.57 13.16
C SER A 524 4.72 19.24 12.82
N LEU A 525 4.00 18.12 12.93
CA LEU A 525 4.51 16.75 12.89
C LEU A 525 4.84 16.22 11.50
N ILE A 526 3.94 16.44 10.54
CA ILE A 526 4.07 15.99 9.15
C ILE A 526 4.19 17.17 8.18
N GLY A 527 4.30 18.39 8.73
CA GLY A 527 4.29 19.63 7.97
C GLY A 527 2.89 20.14 7.67
N ARG A 528 2.83 21.26 6.94
CA ARG A 528 1.61 22.02 6.67
C ARG A 528 0.83 21.45 5.47
N ILE A 529 -0.31 20.82 5.78
CA ILE A 529 -1.30 20.34 4.81
C ILE A 529 -1.88 21.51 3.99
N PRO A 530 -2.19 21.33 2.67
CA PRO A 530 -2.88 22.33 1.87
C PRO A 530 -4.29 22.67 2.41
N ARG A 531 -4.78 23.86 2.07
CA ARG A 531 -6.19 24.22 2.33
C ARG A 531 -7.09 23.47 1.34
N THR A 532 -8.25 23.02 1.81
CA THR A 532 -9.29 22.37 1.01
C THR A 532 -9.61 23.16 -0.26
N MET A 533 -9.65 22.45 -1.38
CA MET A 533 -9.96 22.98 -2.70
C MET A 533 -11.43 22.70 -3.05
N GLN A 534 -12.14 23.75 -3.45
CA GLN A 534 -13.53 23.67 -3.87
C GLN A 534 -13.61 23.57 -5.39
N LEU A 535 -14.72 23.04 -5.90
CA LEU A 535 -15.02 23.13 -7.33
C LEU A 535 -15.07 24.59 -7.77
N PRO A 536 -14.70 24.90 -9.04
CA PRO A 536 -14.93 26.22 -9.60
C PRO A 536 -16.40 26.57 -9.46
N LYS A 537 -16.72 27.78 -8.98
CA LYS A 537 -18.08 28.27 -9.03
C LYS A 537 -18.48 28.28 -10.50
N GLN A 538 -19.54 27.56 -10.87
CA GLN A 538 -20.17 27.79 -12.17
C GLN A 538 -20.54 29.27 -12.19
N HIS A 539 -19.84 30.05 -13.00
CA HIS A 539 -20.38 31.32 -13.43
C HIS A 539 -21.60 30.96 -14.26
N THR A 540 -22.76 30.86 -13.61
CA THR A 540 -24.01 31.08 -14.30
C THR A 540 -23.84 32.43 -14.97
N ASN A 541 -23.72 32.39 -16.30
CA ASN A 541 -23.60 33.58 -17.09
C ASN A 541 -24.70 34.54 -16.65
N ALA A 542 -24.30 35.71 -16.16
CA ALA A 542 -25.15 36.88 -15.95
C ALA A 542 -25.67 37.46 -17.30
N LEU A 543 -25.91 36.57 -18.26
CA LEU A 543 -26.61 36.80 -19.52
C LEU A 543 -28.06 36.30 -19.43
N HIS A 544 -28.37 35.34 -18.54
CA HIS A 544 -29.76 34.91 -18.34
C HIS A 544 -30.58 35.87 -17.46
N SER A 545 -29.97 36.62 -16.55
CA SER A 545 -30.69 37.67 -15.80
C SER A 545 -30.94 38.92 -16.64
N LYS A 546 -30.04 39.26 -17.57
CA LYS A 546 -30.22 40.41 -18.48
C LYS A 546 -31.23 40.18 -19.60
N LEU A 547 -31.49 38.92 -19.97
CA LEU A 547 -32.53 38.56 -20.95
C LEU A 547 -33.93 38.43 -20.31
N ILE A 548 -34.01 38.15 -19.00
CA ILE A 548 -35.29 38.11 -18.28
C ILE A 548 -35.72 39.52 -17.87
N ASP A 549 -34.79 40.39 -17.47
CA ASP A 549 -35.11 41.79 -17.15
C ASP A 549 -35.49 42.62 -18.40
N SER A 550 -35.02 42.26 -19.60
CA SER A 550 -35.42 42.95 -20.84
C SER A 550 -36.76 42.46 -21.43
N LEU A 551 -37.31 41.35 -20.93
CA LEU A 551 -38.62 40.83 -21.36
C LEU A 551 -39.75 41.21 -20.39
N SER A 552 -39.43 41.59 -19.14
CA SER A 552 -40.41 42.10 -18.18
C SER A 552 -40.78 43.57 -18.37
N ASP A 553 -39.91 44.38 -18.98
CA ASP A 553 -40.13 45.82 -19.21
C ASP A 553 -40.97 46.15 -20.46
N HIS A 554 -41.48 45.14 -21.18
CA HIS A 554 -42.34 45.32 -22.36
C HIS A 554 -43.75 44.74 -22.25
N MET A 555 -44.16 44.24 -21.08
CA MET A 555 -45.51 43.66 -20.89
C MET A 555 -46.29 44.22 -19.67
N SER A 556 -45.97 45.41 -19.17
CA SER A 556 -46.68 46.00 -18.02
C SER A 556 -47.03 47.48 -18.17
N SER A 557 -47.50 47.87 -19.36
CA SER A 557 -48.24 49.13 -19.55
C SER A 557 -49.48 48.88 -20.40
N ASP A 558 -50.46 48.18 -19.84
CA ASP A 558 -51.87 48.35 -20.19
C ASP A 558 -52.71 47.48 -19.26
N THR A 559 -53.41 48.14 -18.33
CA THR A 559 -54.82 47.94 -17.95
C THR A 559 -55.07 48.40 -16.52
N SER A 560 -55.74 49.54 -16.45
CA SER A 560 -56.45 50.07 -15.30
C SER A 560 -57.73 49.28 -14.99
N SER A 561 -58.12 49.34 -13.72
CA SER A 561 -59.50 49.32 -13.17
C SER A 561 -60.02 48.05 -12.48
N CYS A 562 -60.74 48.32 -11.37
CA CYS A 562 -61.63 47.47 -10.55
C CYS A 562 -61.02 46.66 -9.39
N GLY A 563 -60.95 47.30 -8.21
CA GLY A 563 -61.92 47.08 -7.10
C GLY A 563 -61.74 45.89 -6.14
N ASN A 564 -61.56 46.22 -4.85
CA ASN A 564 -62.02 45.54 -3.60
C ASN A 564 -61.59 44.06 -3.37
N SER A 565 -61.25 43.54 -2.19
CA SER A 565 -61.47 43.89 -0.78
C SER A 565 -60.76 42.86 0.11
N GLN A 566 -60.37 43.25 1.35
CA GLN A 566 -60.10 42.42 2.54
C GLN A 566 -58.86 41.48 2.45
N ILE A 567 -57.95 41.36 3.43
CA ILE A 567 -58.10 41.15 4.88
C ILE A 567 -56.84 41.68 5.60
N ASN A 568 -57.05 42.44 6.69
CA ASN A 568 -56.08 42.73 7.76
C ASN A 568 -56.01 41.56 8.75
N SER A 569 -54.83 41.18 9.25
CA SER A 569 -54.32 41.49 10.61
C SER A 569 -53.37 40.41 11.18
N ILE A 570 -52.10 40.76 11.48
CA ILE A 570 -51.42 41.13 12.76
C ILE A 570 -51.12 39.98 13.76
N TRP A 571 -49.89 40.04 14.32
CA TRP A 571 -49.32 39.49 15.58
C TRP A 571 -48.50 38.20 15.39
N SER A 572 -47.17 38.09 15.54
CA SER A 572 -46.12 38.72 16.39
C SER A 572 -46.21 38.44 17.90
N ASP A 573 -45.16 37.74 18.36
CA ASP A 573 -44.46 37.80 19.65
C ASP A 573 -44.77 36.85 20.82
N GLU A 574 -43.65 36.55 21.52
CA GLU A 574 -43.41 35.95 22.84
C GLU A 574 -43.32 34.40 22.93
N MET A 575 -42.12 33.84 23.17
CA MET A 575 -41.44 33.61 24.48
C MET A 575 -42.22 32.61 25.35
N ASP A 576 -41.66 31.67 26.09
CA ASP A 576 -40.40 30.94 26.22
C ASP A 576 -40.73 29.87 27.28
N GLN A 577 -40.01 28.74 27.29
CA GLN A 577 -39.97 27.73 28.36
C GLN A 577 -41.25 26.91 28.69
N ASP A 578 -41.17 25.58 28.55
CA ASP A 578 -40.70 24.68 29.63
C ASP A 578 -41.36 23.27 29.56
N VAL A 579 -40.57 22.27 29.97
CA VAL A 579 -40.95 20.89 30.37
C VAL A 579 -41.32 19.86 29.28
N LEU A 580 -40.31 19.08 28.88
CA LEU A 580 -40.46 17.69 28.42
C LEU A 580 -40.17 16.74 29.59
N GLN A 581 -41.10 15.82 29.82
CA GLN A 581 -40.83 14.46 30.29
C GLN A 581 -40.76 13.54 29.06
#